data_AF-A0A0N4VDY0-F1
#
_entry.id   AF-A0A0N4VDY0-F1
#
_cell.length_a   1.000
_cell.length_b   1.000
_cell.length_c   1.000
_cell.angle_alpha   90.00
_cell.angle_beta   90.00
_cell.angle_gamma   90.00
#
_symmetry.space_group_name_H-M   'P 1'
#
loop_
_entity.id
_entity.type
_entity.pdbx_description
1 polymer ?
#
loop_
_entity_poly.entity_id
_entity_poly.type
_entity_poly.pdbx_seq_one_letter_code
_entity_poly.pdbx_strand_id
1 'polypeptide(L)'
;MASSASKEQDGIFVGKLIDFRPKGNISHVVSSNGQVLLATNARDILHISVQNLMAYASDIALPLSTHDRIAYVHIDVAGYHAILSSTSGENFYVNLKNDQQKPFKRAKGHVITAIGWNSSLGTESETAFIALGTTKGSLYETSIQSGGSVLYMKELSQCLTGVKELPITNVELFQCDDSRWALCICFPGRLYCLTAVLNKSEHSYFQPVVGTVWTSAFVEQFTPTLQPFFSCEDRVYKQVFLNYFFTFSDLTNVVEDKIRFHCMDDTQRTLPSGFAIHPKTVNGTPPTQYCWLGAHGFTIGKINITAQDGYSMIIEGPHVQHRLVNGRYDNPLDIAVTEYHVLLLYSDRLEAVSLLNQKCVYEEPVGMHTSQVKGMFRDPITEMIWVYTDSSVSRYQPNEENRNVWAIYLEQGDFKKAKKITSQLKDKDPHQLVLKKEADKLIAQNNDAKYILVTIYVGAAELLAESTEPFEIAVSRFLSSVDDRRDGLKRFLELQFEKLAGDDSKVISLI
;
A
#
# COMPACT_ATOMS: atom_id res chain seq x y z
N MET A 1 22.21 22.44 20.55
CA MET A 1 22.57 21.82 19.25
C MET A 1 22.88 20.32 19.34
N ALA A 2 23.31 19.77 20.49
CA ALA A 2 23.56 18.32 20.63
C ALA A 2 22.31 17.45 20.90
N SER A 3 21.15 18.04 21.25
CA SER A 3 19.93 17.29 21.59
C SER A 3 18.95 17.06 20.43
N SER A 4 19.19 17.69 19.26
CA SER A 4 18.38 17.47 18.06
C SER A 4 18.94 16.35 17.19
N ALA A 5 20.28 16.21 17.13
CA ALA A 5 20.94 15.16 16.36
C ALA A 5 20.68 13.74 16.90
N SER A 6 20.46 13.59 18.22
CA SER A 6 20.14 12.29 18.82
C SER A 6 18.70 11.83 18.57
N LYS A 7 17.78 12.74 18.20
CA LYS A 7 16.40 12.37 17.80
C LYS A 7 16.33 11.93 16.34
N GLU A 8 17.18 12.45 15.47
CA GLU A 8 17.20 12.11 14.04
C GLU A 8 17.67 10.67 13.76
N GLN A 9 18.51 10.07 14.63
CA GLN A 9 19.01 8.71 14.42
C GLN A 9 18.13 7.60 15.03
N ASP A 10 17.22 7.95 15.95
CA ASP A 10 16.45 6.97 16.71
C ASP A 10 14.93 7.00 16.40
N GLY A 11 14.51 7.80 15.41
CA GLY A 11 13.14 7.80 14.89
C GLY A 11 12.84 6.57 14.03
N ILE A 12 11.56 6.12 14.03
CA ILE A 12 11.09 5.06 13.11
C ILE A 12 11.12 5.54 11.65
N PHE A 13 11.01 6.85 11.46
CA PHE A 13 11.20 7.53 10.19
C PHE A 13 12.26 8.61 10.34
N VAL A 14 13.13 8.72 9.33
CA VAL A 14 14.20 9.73 9.31
C VAL A 14 13.94 10.68 8.14
N GLY A 15 13.54 11.90 8.47
CA GLY A 15 13.30 12.98 7.50
C GLY A 15 14.59 13.65 7.04
N LYS A 16 14.66 13.98 5.75
CA LYS A 16 15.74 14.78 5.15
C LYS A 16 15.16 15.77 4.16
N LEU A 17 15.51 17.05 4.32
CA LEU A 17 15.16 18.09 3.35
C LEU A 17 15.93 17.89 2.04
N ILE A 18 15.24 17.99 0.91
CA ILE A 18 15.81 17.88 -0.43
C ILE A 18 15.87 19.27 -1.07
N ASP A 19 17.07 19.69 -1.47
CA ASP A 19 17.32 21.01 -2.06
C ASP A 19 17.06 20.99 -3.58
N PHE A 20 15.80 21.16 -3.99
CA PHE A 20 15.42 21.27 -5.40
C PHE A 20 15.50 22.70 -5.97
N ARG A 21 15.56 23.73 -5.10
CA ARG A 21 15.54 25.16 -5.48
C ARG A 21 14.50 25.52 -6.56
N PRO A 22 13.20 25.23 -6.33
CA PRO A 22 12.16 25.53 -7.30
C PRO A 22 12.08 27.04 -7.60
N LYS A 23 11.80 27.39 -8.86
CA LYS A 23 11.53 28.77 -9.27
C LYS A 23 10.04 29.10 -9.05
N GLY A 24 9.68 29.36 -7.80
CA GLY A 24 8.32 29.72 -7.40
C GLY A 24 7.64 28.66 -6.54
N ASN A 25 6.34 28.81 -6.35
CA ASN A 25 5.60 27.99 -5.37
C ASN A 25 5.33 26.60 -5.94
N ILE A 26 5.64 25.57 -5.16
CA ILE A 26 5.34 24.17 -5.47
C ILE A 26 3.82 23.96 -5.37
N SER A 27 3.25 23.37 -6.42
CA SER A 27 1.84 22.96 -6.44
C SER A 27 1.66 21.45 -6.33
N HIS A 28 2.51 20.68 -7.01
CA HIS A 28 2.44 19.21 -7.02
C HIS A 28 3.84 18.62 -7.06
N VAL A 29 4.02 17.49 -6.40
CA VAL A 29 5.23 16.67 -6.51
C VAL A 29 4.79 15.22 -6.58
N VAL A 30 5.36 14.47 -7.52
CA VAL A 30 5.26 13.00 -7.54
C VAL A 30 6.61 12.40 -7.86
N SER A 31 6.87 11.19 -7.36
CA SER A 31 8.05 10.43 -7.72
C SER A 31 7.74 8.94 -7.83
N SER A 32 8.42 8.30 -8.76
CA SER A 32 8.50 6.85 -8.85
C SER A 32 9.83 6.45 -9.46
N ASN A 33 10.43 5.37 -8.95
CA ASN A 33 11.71 4.84 -9.44
C ASN A 33 12.82 5.90 -9.54
N GLY A 34 12.85 6.83 -8.57
CA GLY A 34 13.84 7.91 -8.54
C GLY A 34 13.68 8.99 -9.63
N GLN A 35 12.60 8.99 -10.41
CA GLN A 35 12.21 10.10 -11.27
C GLN A 35 11.21 10.99 -10.52
N VAL A 36 11.40 12.30 -10.53
CA VAL A 36 10.55 13.28 -9.82
C VAL A 36 9.96 14.26 -10.83
N LEU A 37 8.64 14.43 -10.79
CA LEU A 37 7.97 15.53 -11.45
C LEU A 37 7.55 16.57 -10.41
N LEU A 38 8.04 17.80 -10.60
CA LEU A 38 7.82 18.93 -9.71
C LEU A 38 7.07 20.02 -10.48
N ALA A 39 5.84 20.29 -10.06
CA ALA A 39 5.03 21.37 -10.63
C ALA A 39 5.22 22.65 -9.83
N THR A 40 5.61 23.74 -10.50
CA THR A 40 5.77 25.08 -9.90
C THR A 40 4.82 26.09 -10.55
N ASN A 41 4.39 27.10 -9.77
CA ASN A 41 3.47 28.16 -10.20
C ASN A 41 2.15 27.63 -10.82
N ALA A 42 1.81 26.37 -10.52
CA ALA A 42 0.69 25.62 -11.07
C ALA A 42 0.70 25.41 -12.60
N ARG A 43 1.81 25.67 -13.32
CA ARG A 43 1.87 25.56 -14.79
C ARG A 43 3.19 24.98 -15.33
N ASP A 44 4.29 25.22 -14.63
CA ASP A 44 5.61 24.78 -15.06
C ASP A 44 5.88 23.39 -14.47
N ILE A 45 6.38 22.45 -15.29
CA ILE A 45 6.75 21.10 -14.85
C ILE A 45 8.24 20.91 -15.04
N LEU A 46 8.90 20.50 -13.96
CA LEU A 46 10.31 20.13 -13.92
C LEU A 46 10.41 18.61 -13.76
N HIS A 47 11.19 17.98 -14.62
CA HIS A 47 11.60 16.60 -14.46
C HIS A 47 13.02 16.53 -13.89
N ILE A 48 13.17 15.81 -12.77
CA ILE A 48 14.40 15.72 -12.00
C ILE A 48 14.67 14.27 -11.64
N SER A 49 15.88 13.78 -11.92
CA SER A 49 16.32 12.47 -11.43
C SER A 49 16.97 12.61 -10.05
N VAL A 50 16.47 11.85 -9.06
CA VAL A 50 16.98 11.86 -7.67
C VAL A 50 18.43 11.40 -7.58
N GLN A 51 18.87 10.54 -8.52
CA GLN A 51 20.26 10.08 -8.57
C GLN A 51 21.23 11.21 -8.94
N ASN A 52 20.74 12.19 -9.71
CA ASN A 52 21.54 13.28 -10.24
C ASN A 52 20.91 14.64 -9.90
N LEU A 53 20.70 14.92 -8.61
CA LEU A 53 20.16 16.20 -8.13
C LEU A 53 21.01 17.43 -8.54
N MET A 54 22.28 17.23 -8.90
CA MET A 54 23.16 18.30 -9.41
C MET A 54 23.11 18.47 -10.93
N ALA A 55 22.48 17.55 -11.66
CA ALA A 55 22.25 17.71 -13.09
C ALA A 55 21.13 18.74 -13.33
N TYR A 56 21.13 19.37 -14.51
CA TYR A 56 20.07 20.29 -14.89
C TYR A 56 18.71 19.58 -14.88
N ALA A 57 17.73 20.17 -14.20
CA ALA A 57 16.33 19.80 -14.33
C ALA A 57 15.85 20.06 -15.76
N SER A 58 15.10 19.13 -16.33
CA SER A 58 14.47 19.30 -17.65
C SER A 58 13.14 20.02 -17.51
N ASP A 59 12.96 21.12 -18.22
CA ASP A 59 11.68 21.84 -18.31
C ASP A 59 10.74 21.13 -19.32
N ILE A 60 9.54 20.77 -18.86
CA ILE A 60 8.47 20.20 -19.71
C ILE A 60 7.41 21.28 -19.94
N ALA A 61 7.49 21.94 -21.10
CA ALA A 61 6.57 23.02 -21.45
C ALA A 61 5.18 22.50 -21.87
N LEU A 62 4.16 22.84 -21.09
CA LEU A 62 2.76 22.51 -21.40
C LEU A 62 2.07 23.66 -22.13
N PRO A 63 1.35 23.42 -23.25
CA PRO A 63 0.62 24.43 -24.00
C PRO A 63 -0.72 24.77 -23.33
N LEU A 64 -0.69 25.12 -22.04
CA LEU A 64 -1.87 25.50 -21.26
C LEU A 64 -2.25 26.95 -21.51
N SER A 65 -3.57 27.23 -21.52
CA SER A 65 -4.07 28.61 -21.55
C SER A 65 -3.66 29.40 -20.31
N THR A 66 -3.76 30.74 -20.35
CA THR A 66 -3.30 31.62 -19.27
C THR A 66 -3.99 31.42 -17.93
N HIS A 67 -5.27 31.01 -17.95
CA HIS A 67 -6.07 30.79 -16.75
C HIS A 67 -6.10 29.33 -16.30
N ASP A 68 -5.58 28.41 -17.13
CA ASP A 68 -5.57 26.98 -16.82
C ASP A 68 -4.34 26.61 -16.00
N ARG A 69 -4.53 25.62 -15.14
CA ARG A 69 -3.55 25.16 -14.16
C ARG A 69 -3.48 23.65 -14.16
N ILE A 70 -2.35 23.12 -13.76
CA ILE A 70 -2.18 21.69 -13.50
C ILE A 70 -3.02 21.34 -12.27
N ALA A 71 -3.86 20.31 -12.41
CA ALA A 71 -4.73 19.80 -11.36
C ALA A 71 -4.18 18.49 -10.77
N TYR A 72 -3.66 17.61 -11.64
CA TYR A 72 -3.12 16.31 -11.25
C TYR A 72 -1.90 15.94 -12.06
N VAL A 73 -0.95 15.28 -11.40
CA VAL A 73 0.29 14.74 -11.99
C VAL A 73 0.35 13.28 -11.61
N HIS A 74 0.46 12.39 -12.60
CA HIS A 74 0.52 10.95 -12.40
C HIS A 74 1.78 10.40 -13.05
N ILE A 75 2.50 9.53 -12.35
CA ILE A 75 3.68 8.82 -12.86
C ILE A 75 3.46 7.32 -12.69
N ASP A 76 3.91 6.53 -13.67
CA ASP A 76 3.85 5.08 -13.58
C ASP A 76 4.89 4.52 -12.60
N VAL A 77 4.67 3.29 -12.15
CA VAL A 77 5.53 2.63 -11.15
C VAL A 77 6.99 2.53 -11.62
N ALA A 78 7.24 2.31 -12.92
CA ALA A 78 8.59 2.18 -13.44
C ALA A 78 9.27 3.54 -13.75
N GLY A 79 8.53 4.65 -13.75
CA GLY A 79 9.05 5.98 -14.03
C GLY A 79 9.37 6.25 -15.51
N TYR A 80 8.66 5.59 -16.42
CA TYR A 80 8.77 5.81 -17.87
C TYR A 80 7.70 6.76 -18.42
N HIS A 81 6.51 6.71 -17.84
CA HIS A 81 5.31 7.33 -18.35
C HIS A 81 4.69 8.26 -17.32
N ALA A 82 4.23 9.42 -17.76
CA ALA A 82 3.46 10.32 -16.94
C ALA A 82 2.23 10.86 -17.69
N ILE A 83 1.18 11.13 -16.93
CA ILE A 83 -0.03 11.80 -17.41
C ILE A 83 -0.30 13.01 -16.55
N LEU A 84 -0.43 14.16 -17.20
CA LEU A 84 -0.72 15.45 -16.59
C LEU A 84 -2.14 15.86 -16.96
N SER A 85 -2.92 16.30 -15.98
CA SER A 85 -4.29 16.76 -16.19
C SER A 85 -4.47 18.18 -15.67
N SER A 86 -5.09 19.04 -16.48
CA SER A 86 -5.37 20.43 -16.11
C SER A 86 -6.75 20.62 -15.49
N THR A 87 -6.95 21.77 -14.85
CA THR A 87 -8.25 22.17 -14.28
C THR A 87 -9.34 22.32 -15.33
N SER A 88 -8.99 22.63 -16.58
CA SER A 88 -9.94 22.73 -17.69
C SER A 88 -10.23 21.40 -18.41
N GLY A 89 -9.53 20.32 -18.03
CA GLY A 89 -9.65 19.01 -18.68
C GLY A 89 -8.81 18.86 -19.95
N GLU A 90 -7.73 19.64 -20.08
CA GLU A 90 -6.66 19.37 -21.04
C GLU A 90 -5.69 18.34 -20.42
N ASN A 91 -5.33 17.33 -21.20
CA ASN A 91 -4.53 16.19 -20.72
C ASN A 91 -3.32 15.99 -21.61
N PHE A 92 -2.18 15.65 -21.01
CA PHE A 92 -0.92 15.41 -21.70
C PHE A 92 -0.30 14.10 -21.24
N TYR A 93 0.12 13.29 -22.20
CA TYR A 93 0.99 12.16 -21.97
C TYR A 93 2.45 12.62 -22.11
N VAL A 94 3.33 12.16 -21.23
CA VAL A 94 4.75 12.50 -21.22
C VAL A 94 5.56 11.21 -21.15
N ASN A 95 6.56 11.09 -22.01
CA ASN A 95 7.58 10.07 -21.90
C ASN A 95 8.79 10.68 -21.15
N LEU A 96 9.08 10.16 -19.97
CA LEU A 96 10.12 10.71 -19.08
C LEU A 96 11.55 10.45 -19.56
N LYS A 97 11.75 9.59 -20.55
CA LYS A 97 13.08 9.37 -21.15
C LYS A 97 13.51 10.51 -22.06
N ASN A 98 12.56 11.16 -22.74
CA ASN A 98 12.84 12.22 -23.72
C ASN A 98 12.21 13.57 -23.36
N ASP A 99 11.47 13.63 -22.26
CA ASP A 99 10.78 14.83 -21.73
C ASP A 99 9.82 15.48 -22.75
N GLN A 100 9.35 14.71 -23.73
CA GLN A 100 8.40 15.19 -24.74
C GLN A 100 6.96 14.94 -24.29
N GLN A 101 6.20 16.03 -24.20
CA GLN A 101 4.76 15.96 -23.99
C GLN A 101 4.00 15.78 -25.31
N LYS A 102 2.89 15.04 -25.25
CA LYS A 102 1.93 14.82 -26.35
C LYS A 102 0.51 15.05 -25.84
N PRO A 103 -0.33 15.84 -26.54
CA PRO A 103 -1.72 16.05 -26.14
C PRO A 103 -2.53 14.74 -26.15
N PHE A 104 -3.15 14.39 -25.03
CA PHE A 104 -4.05 13.25 -24.91
C PHE A 104 -5.48 13.65 -25.29
N LYS A 105 -5.69 13.87 -26.59
CA LYS A 105 -6.93 14.46 -27.13
C LYS A 105 -8.20 13.65 -26.86
N ARG A 106 -8.11 12.31 -26.79
CA ARG A 106 -9.29 11.45 -26.54
C ARG A 106 -9.88 11.66 -25.14
N ALA A 107 -9.08 12.10 -24.16
CA ALA A 107 -9.54 12.41 -22.81
C ALA A 107 -9.91 13.90 -22.62
N LYS A 108 -9.99 14.71 -23.69
CA LYS A 108 -10.28 16.14 -23.59
C LYS A 108 -11.64 16.40 -22.92
N GLY A 109 -11.68 17.35 -21.99
CA GLY A 109 -12.88 17.70 -21.23
C GLY A 109 -13.14 16.80 -20.01
N HIS A 110 -12.25 15.84 -19.74
CA HIS A 110 -12.21 15.05 -18.52
C HIS A 110 -10.98 15.46 -17.71
N VAL A 111 -11.18 15.83 -16.44
CA VAL A 111 -10.08 16.03 -15.49
C VAL A 111 -9.76 14.67 -14.87
N ILE A 112 -8.56 14.15 -15.13
CA ILE A 112 -8.11 12.82 -14.71
C ILE A 112 -7.57 12.93 -13.28
N THR A 113 -8.31 12.36 -12.34
CA THR A 113 -8.04 12.47 -10.90
C THR A 113 -7.21 11.32 -10.36
N ALA A 114 -7.27 10.14 -10.99
CA ALA A 114 -6.61 8.94 -10.51
C ALA A 114 -6.29 7.98 -11.67
N ILE A 115 -5.19 7.23 -11.54
CA ILE A 115 -4.74 6.27 -12.56
C ILE A 115 -4.31 4.96 -11.90
N GLY A 116 -4.95 3.86 -12.29
CA GLY A 116 -4.50 2.51 -11.99
C GLY A 116 -3.47 2.07 -13.02
N TRP A 117 -2.18 2.25 -12.70
CA TRP A 117 -1.07 1.84 -13.56
C TRP A 117 -0.88 0.32 -13.57
N ASN A 118 -0.55 -0.23 -14.74
CA ASN A 118 -0.21 -1.63 -14.86
C ASN A 118 1.29 -1.83 -14.65
N SER A 119 1.66 -2.23 -13.45
CA SER A 119 3.07 -2.43 -13.06
C SER A 119 3.69 -3.74 -13.53
N SER A 120 2.88 -4.74 -13.91
CA SER A 120 3.41 -6.05 -14.35
C SER A 120 3.69 -6.12 -15.85
N LEU A 121 2.93 -5.40 -16.68
CA LEU A 121 3.00 -5.46 -18.14
C LEU A 121 3.48 -4.14 -18.78
N GLY A 122 3.50 -3.04 -18.03
CA GLY A 122 4.04 -1.76 -18.51
C GLY A 122 5.51 -1.88 -18.90
N THR A 123 5.89 -1.28 -20.02
CA THR A 123 7.26 -1.28 -20.55
C THR A 123 7.64 0.14 -20.96
N GLU A 124 8.91 0.42 -21.21
CA GLU A 124 9.33 1.75 -21.71
C GLU A 124 8.61 2.16 -23.02
N SER A 125 8.19 1.17 -23.83
CA SER A 125 7.50 1.39 -25.10
C SER A 125 5.99 1.62 -24.98
N GLU A 126 5.34 1.16 -23.91
CA GLU A 126 3.90 1.29 -23.73
C GLU A 126 3.46 1.11 -22.28
N THR A 127 2.37 1.79 -21.95
CA THR A 127 1.72 1.75 -20.63
C THR A 127 0.96 0.44 -20.34
N ALA A 128 0.91 -0.49 -21.29
CA ALA A 128 -0.05 -1.60 -21.32
C ALA A 128 -1.49 -1.07 -21.16
N PHE A 129 -2.40 -1.81 -20.52
CA PHE A 129 -3.73 -1.30 -20.19
C PHE A 129 -3.70 -0.55 -18.85
N ILE A 130 -4.27 0.64 -18.80
CA ILE A 130 -4.39 1.45 -17.58
C ILE A 130 -5.85 1.86 -17.37
N ALA A 131 -6.22 2.06 -16.11
CA ALA A 131 -7.55 2.55 -15.73
C ALA A 131 -7.48 4.02 -15.32
N LEU A 132 -8.37 4.85 -15.85
CA LEU A 132 -8.44 6.29 -15.58
C LEU A 132 -9.73 6.64 -14.85
N GLY A 133 -9.61 7.31 -13.70
CA GLY A 133 -10.72 7.94 -12.99
C GLY A 133 -10.81 9.42 -13.28
N THR A 134 -12.03 9.97 -13.25
CA THR A 134 -12.27 11.40 -13.55
C THR A 134 -13.05 12.10 -12.44
N THR A 135 -13.00 13.44 -12.44
CA THR A 135 -13.80 14.28 -11.52
C THR A 135 -15.31 14.07 -11.65
N LYS A 136 -15.79 13.57 -12.80
CA LYS A 136 -17.21 13.30 -13.06
C LYS A 136 -17.67 11.93 -12.58
N GLY A 137 -16.75 11.11 -12.05
CA GLY A 137 -17.03 9.73 -11.63
C GLY A 137 -16.98 8.69 -12.75
N SER A 138 -16.59 9.12 -13.97
CA SER A 138 -16.45 8.23 -15.12
C SER A 138 -15.11 7.51 -15.08
N LEU A 139 -15.15 6.21 -15.37
CA LEU A 139 -14.03 5.28 -15.39
C LEU A 139 -13.74 4.87 -16.84
N TYR A 140 -12.50 4.99 -17.26
CA TYR A 140 -12.04 4.61 -18.60
C TYR A 140 -10.92 3.59 -18.54
N GLU A 141 -10.81 2.77 -19.58
CA GLU A 141 -9.67 1.92 -19.86
C GLU A 141 -8.98 2.42 -21.14
N THR A 142 -7.65 2.48 -21.13
CA THR A 142 -6.89 2.92 -22.30
C THR A 142 -5.53 2.24 -22.34
N SER A 143 -4.87 2.33 -23.49
CA SER A 143 -3.45 2.01 -23.65
C SER A 143 -2.76 3.05 -24.50
N ILE A 144 -1.58 3.50 -24.05
CA ILE A 144 -0.80 4.57 -24.68
C ILE A 144 0.62 4.07 -24.94
N GLN A 145 1.07 4.24 -26.19
CA GLN A 145 2.44 3.96 -26.61
C GLN A 145 3.38 5.13 -26.30
N SER A 146 4.68 4.86 -26.24
CA SER A 146 5.74 5.79 -25.89
C SER A 146 5.80 7.05 -26.77
N GLY A 147 5.30 6.97 -28.01
CA GLY A 147 5.13 8.09 -28.93
C GLY A 147 3.91 8.99 -28.68
N GLY A 148 3.08 8.66 -27.68
CA GLY A 148 1.82 9.35 -27.35
C GLY A 148 0.61 8.89 -28.17
N SER A 149 0.74 7.83 -28.97
CA SER A 149 -0.38 7.23 -29.69
C SER A 149 -1.27 6.46 -28.73
N VAL A 150 -2.57 6.78 -28.72
CA VAL A 150 -3.57 6.09 -27.89
C VAL A 150 -4.17 4.96 -28.71
N LEU A 151 -3.90 3.71 -28.32
CA LEU A 151 -4.36 2.53 -29.04
C LEU A 151 -5.89 2.43 -29.02
N TYR A 152 -6.48 2.48 -27.83
CA TYR A 152 -7.92 2.50 -27.62
C TYR A 152 -8.26 3.34 -26.38
N MET A 153 -9.50 3.78 -26.26
CA MET A 153 -10.04 4.36 -25.03
C MET A 153 -11.49 3.91 -24.92
N LYS A 154 -11.83 3.14 -23.88
CA LYS A 154 -13.17 2.63 -23.63
C LYS A 154 -13.70 3.19 -22.32
N GLU A 155 -14.96 3.60 -22.33
CA GLU A 155 -15.70 3.88 -21.09
C GLU A 155 -16.12 2.57 -20.42
N LEU A 156 -15.63 2.35 -19.20
CA LEU A 156 -15.98 1.20 -18.37
C LEU A 156 -17.28 1.46 -17.63
N SER A 157 -17.43 2.65 -17.05
CA SER A 157 -18.63 3.08 -16.35
C SER A 157 -18.70 4.60 -16.31
N GLN A 158 -19.87 5.17 -16.58
CA GLN A 158 -20.07 6.61 -16.46
C GLN A 158 -20.36 7.05 -15.02
N CYS A 159 -20.99 6.18 -14.23
CA CYS A 159 -21.55 6.49 -12.91
C CYS A 159 -21.70 5.20 -12.06
N LEU A 160 -20.58 4.65 -11.61
CA LEU A 160 -20.58 3.40 -10.82
C LEU A 160 -21.38 3.52 -9.51
N THR A 161 -21.42 4.71 -8.93
CA THR A 161 -22.06 5.00 -7.65
C THR A 161 -23.56 5.30 -7.76
N GLY A 162 -24.08 5.53 -8.96
CA GLY A 162 -25.40 6.11 -9.18
C GLY A 162 -25.53 7.58 -8.74
N VAL A 163 -24.45 8.20 -8.22
CA VAL A 163 -24.40 9.61 -7.84
C VAL A 163 -23.72 10.39 -8.94
N LYS A 164 -24.43 11.34 -9.54
CA LYS A 164 -23.88 12.19 -10.60
C LYS A 164 -22.73 13.04 -10.06
N GLU A 165 -21.67 13.15 -10.87
CA GLU A 165 -20.53 14.05 -10.62
C GLU A 165 -19.78 13.76 -9.30
N LEU A 166 -19.83 12.53 -8.81
CA LEU A 166 -19.02 12.11 -7.67
C LEU A 166 -17.62 11.71 -8.17
N PRO A 167 -16.55 12.42 -7.80
CA PRO A 167 -15.22 12.18 -8.35
C PRO A 167 -14.65 10.83 -7.89
N ILE A 168 -13.91 10.17 -8.78
CA ILE A 168 -13.04 9.06 -8.39
C ILE A 168 -11.82 9.66 -7.71
N THR A 169 -11.53 9.28 -6.47
CA THR A 169 -10.42 9.86 -5.69
C THR A 169 -9.15 9.05 -5.78
N ASN A 170 -9.24 7.72 -5.92
CA ASN A 170 -8.08 6.88 -6.21
C ASN A 170 -8.47 5.64 -7.03
N VAL A 171 -7.51 5.11 -7.78
CA VAL A 171 -7.63 3.86 -8.55
C VAL A 171 -6.34 3.07 -8.36
N GLU A 172 -6.45 1.84 -7.87
CA GLU A 172 -5.32 0.93 -7.73
C GLU A 172 -5.56 -0.31 -8.60
N LEU A 173 -4.59 -0.63 -9.45
CA LEU A 173 -4.61 -1.79 -10.34
C LEU A 173 -3.48 -2.74 -9.93
N PHE A 174 -3.80 -4.01 -9.70
CA PHE A 174 -2.79 -5.01 -9.36
C PHE A 174 -3.14 -6.40 -9.88
N GLN A 175 -2.09 -7.17 -10.11
CA GLN A 175 -2.17 -8.55 -10.56
C GLN A 175 -2.44 -9.48 -9.36
N CYS A 176 -3.42 -10.38 -9.51
CA CYS A 176 -3.79 -11.38 -8.50
C CYS A 176 -3.13 -12.74 -8.79
N ASP A 177 -3.10 -13.13 -10.06
CA ASP A 177 -2.46 -14.33 -10.59
C ASP A 177 -2.01 -14.09 -12.04
N ASP A 178 -1.47 -15.09 -12.74
CA ASP A 178 -0.92 -14.95 -14.10
C ASP A 178 -1.91 -14.42 -15.15
N SER A 179 -3.20 -14.49 -14.86
CA SER A 179 -4.28 -14.07 -15.77
C SER A 179 -5.22 -13.04 -15.15
N ARG A 180 -5.33 -12.99 -13.83
CA ARG A 180 -6.35 -12.22 -13.13
C ARG A 180 -5.79 -10.97 -12.51
N TRP A 181 -6.59 -9.92 -12.59
CA TRP A 181 -6.28 -8.59 -12.13
C TRP A 181 -7.45 -8.06 -11.31
N ALA A 182 -7.13 -7.19 -10.35
CA ALA A 182 -8.10 -6.48 -9.56
C ALA A 182 -7.93 -4.97 -9.73
N LEU A 183 -9.06 -4.28 -9.78
CA LEU A 183 -9.18 -2.85 -9.89
C LEU A 183 -9.96 -2.33 -8.69
N CYS A 184 -9.26 -1.68 -7.76
CA CYS A 184 -9.86 -0.98 -6.64
C CYS A 184 -10.15 0.46 -7.03
N ILE A 185 -11.38 0.91 -6.83
CA ILE A 185 -11.85 2.25 -7.21
C ILE A 185 -12.42 2.92 -5.96
N CYS A 186 -11.77 4.00 -5.56
CA CYS A 186 -12.18 4.80 -4.40
C CYS A 186 -13.00 6.01 -4.86
N PHE A 187 -14.13 6.19 -4.20
CA PHE A 187 -14.97 7.38 -4.22
C PHE A 187 -15.10 7.92 -2.79
N PRO A 188 -15.54 9.17 -2.59
CA PRO A 188 -15.96 9.66 -1.29
C PRO A 188 -16.91 8.70 -0.58
N GLY A 189 -16.43 8.08 0.50
CA GLY A 189 -17.19 7.12 1.33
C GLY A 189 -17.49 5.77 0.68
N ARG A 190 -17.02 5.46 -0.54
CA ARG A 190 -17.25 4.15 -1.18
C ARG A 190 -16.00 3.56 -1.80
N LEU A 191 -15.76 2.28 -1.57
CA LEU A 191 -14.66 1.53 -2.15
C LEU A 191 -15.22 0.32 -2.93
N TYR A 192 -14.95 0.32 -4.23
CA TYR A 192 -15.31 -0.77 -5.14
C TYR A 192 -14.05 -1.60 -5.43
N CYS A 193 -14.24 -2.89 -5.65
CA CYS A 193 -13.19 -3.75 -6.18
C CYS A 193 -13.78 -4.64 -7.28
N LEU A 194 -13.22 -4.54 -8.47
CA LEU A 194 -13.63 -5.30 -9.65
C LEU A 194 -12.51 -6.28 -10.02
N THR A 195 -12.85 -7.46 -10.52
CA THR A 195 -11.88 -8.43 -11.02
C THR A 195 -12.05 -8.64 -12.52
N ALA A 196 -10.95 -8.87 -13.22
CA ALA A 196 -10.94 -9.23 -14.64
C ALA A 196 -9.88 -10.29 -14.92
N VAL A 197 -10.12 -11.11 -15.95
CA VAL A 197 -9.26 -12.23 -16.34
C VAL A 197 -8.79 -12.03 -17.79
N LEU A 198 -7.49 -12.22 -18.01
CA LEU A 198 -6.81 -12.08 -19.29
C LEU A 198 -6.82 -13.43 -19.98
N ASN A 199 -7.74 -13.57 -20.94
CA ASN A 199 -7.73 -14.73 -21.83
C ASN A 199 -6.55 -14.59 -22.79
N LYS A 200 -5.49 -15.39 -22.61
CA LYS A 200 -4.33 -15.45 -23.51
C LYS A 200 -4.64 -16.12 -24.86
N SER A 201 -5.90 -16.31 -25.24
CA SER A 201 -6.29 -16.98 -26.49
C SER A 201 -7.55 -16.38 -27.11
N GLU A 202 -7.39 -15.74 -28.28
CA GLU A 202 -8.19 -15.99 -29.48
C GLU A 202 -7.45 -15.42 -30.70
N HIS A 203 -6.57 -16.24 -31.28
CA HIS A 203 -6.15 -16.06 -32.66
C HIS A 203 -7.37 -16.33 -33.56
N SER A 204 -8.05 -15.27 -34.00
CA SER A 204 -8.97 -15.39 -35.13
C SER A 204 -8.15 -15.56 -36.41
N TYR A 205 -7.90 -16.81 -36.79
CA TYR A 205 -7.45 -17.15 -38.13
C TYR A 205 -8.53 -16.74 -39.14
N PHE A 206 -8.45 -15.53 -39.68
CA PHE A 206 -9.12 -15.24 -40.94
C PHE A 206 -8.29 -15.90 -42.05
N GLN A 207 -8.82 -16.96 -42.65
CA GLN A 207 -8.25 -17.49 -43.90
C GLN A 207 -8.44 -16.43 -44.99
N PRO A 208 -7.37 -15.92 -45.62
CA PRO A 208 -7.52 -15.01 -46.73
C PRO A 208 -8.03 -15.78 -47.94
N VAL A 209 -9.20 -15.38 -48.45
CA VAL A 209 -9.67 -15.80 -49.77
C VAL A 209 -8.67 -15.27 -50.79
N VAL A 210 -8.03 -16.19 -51.52
CA VAL A 210 -7.02 -15.90 -52.54
C VAL A 210 -7.64 -15.07 -53.67
N GLY A 211 -7.10 -13.88 -53.93
CA GLY A 211 -7.59 -13.01 -55.00
C GLY A 211 -6.81 -11.72 -55.23
N THR A 212 -5.57 -11.86 -55.73
CA THR A 212 -4.87 -10.89 -56.61
C THR A 212 -4.28 -9.60 -56.02
N VAL A 213 -3.02 -9.37 -56.43
CA VAL A 213 -2.18 -8.15 -56.39
C VAL A 213 -1.38 -7.92 -55.10
N TRP A 214 -0.10 -8.29 -55.20
CA TRP A 214 0.97 -7.90 -54.29
C TRP A 214 1.28 -6.40 -54.46
N THR A 215 1.05 -5.62 -53.42
CA THR A 215 1.76 -4.36 -53.18
C THR A 215 2.59 -4.53 -51.91
N SER A 216 3.86 -4.18 -51.98
CA SER A 216 4.88 -4.32 -50.93
C SER A 216 4.70 -3.33 -49.75
N ALA A 217 3.46 -3.15 -49.29
CA ALA A 217 3.07 -2.23 -48.23
C ALA A 217 2.45 -2.92 -46.99
N PHE A 218 2.67 -4.23 -46.81
CA PHE A 218 2.19 -4.97 -45.64
C PHE A 218 3.34 -5.74 -44.97
N VAL A 219 4.15 -5.01 -44.22
CA VAL A 219 4.67 -5.53 -42.96
C VAL A 219 3.99 -4.70 -41.88
N GLU A 220 2.67 -4.85 -41.77
CA GLU A 220 1.99 -4.52 -40.52
C GLU A 220 2.52 -5.52 -39.49
N GLN A 221 3.39 -5.05 -38.60
CA GLN A 221 3.64 -5.75 -37.35
C GLN A 221 2.29 -5.83 -36.63
N PHE A 222 1.61 -6.96 -36.79
CA PHE A 222 0.38 -7.31 -36.09
C PHE A 222 0.65 -7.24 -34.58
N THR A 223 0.34 -6.07 -34.01
CA THR A 223 0.23 -5.89 -32.57
C THR A 223 -1.12 -6.48 -32.18
N PRO A 224 -1.18 -7.40 -31.21
CA PRO A 224 -2.46 -7.95 -30.76
C PRO A 224 -3.36 -6.79 -30.34
N THR A 225 -4.50 -6.64 -31.03
CA THR A 225 -5.48 -5.59 -30.74
C THR A 225 -6.14 -5.98 -29.42
N LEU A 226 -5.61 -5.47 -28.30
CA LEU A 226 -6.13 -5.79 -26.98
C LEU A 226 -7.58 -5.32 -26.89
N GLN A 227 -8.49 -6.29 -26.78
CA GLN A 227 -9.88 -6.02 -26.42
C GLN A 227 -9.95 -5.42 -25.02
N PRO A 228 -11.02 -4.67 -24.72
CA PRO A 228 -11.15 -4.06 -23.42
C PRO A 228 -11.25 -5.11 -22.31
N PHE A 229 -10.44 -4.91 -21.29
CA PHE A 229 -10.13 -5.90 -20.27
C PHE A 229 -11.15 -5.92 -19.14
N PHE A 230 -11.59 -4.74 -18.72
CA PHE A 230 -12.71 -4.57 -17.81
C PHE A 230 -14.00 -4.34 -18.62
N SER A 231 -15.08 -4.97 -18.19
CA SER A 231 -16.44 -4.62 -18.60
C SER A 231 -17.28 -4.55 -17.34
N CYS A 232 -17.95 -3.41 -17.11
CA CYS A 232 -18.89 -3.24 -16.00
C CYS A 232 -20.17 -4.08 -16.17
N GLU A 233 -20.38 -4.70 -17.33
CA GLU A 233 -21.36 -5.80 -17.46
C GLU A 233 -20.81 -7.04 -16.76
N ASP A 234 -21.36 -7.38 -15.60
CA ASP A 234 -21.05 -8.58 -14.83
C ASP A 234 -20.98 -9.83 -15.73
N ARG A 235 -19.77 -10.34 -15.96
CA ARG A 235 -19.56 -11.60 -16.68
C ARG A 235 -19.90 -12.84 -15.85
N VAL A 236 -20.33 -12.69 -14.60
CA VAL A 236 -20.61 -13.84 -13.71
C VAL A 236 -21.91 -14.57 -14.09
N TYR A 237 -22.88 -13.92 -14.76
CA TYR A 237 -24.19 -14.53 -15.01
C TYR A 237 -24.46 -14.98 -16.47
N LYS A 238 -23.71 -14.49 -17.48
CA LYS A 238 -23.91 -14.97 -18.86
C LYS A 238 -23.51 -16.45 -19.05
N GLN A 239 -22.57 -16.98 -18.28
CA GLN A 239 -22.16 -18.39 -18.38
C GLN A 239 -23.13 -19.35 -17.67
N VAL A 240 -23.80 -18.90 -16.61
CA VAL A 240 -24.74 -19.74 -15.83
C VAL A 240 -26.14 -19.73 -16.45
N PHE A 241 -26.59 -18.60 -17.01
CA PHE A 241 -27.89 -18.51 -17.69
C PHE A 241 -27.98 -19.31 -19.00
N LEU A 242 -26.85 -19.62 -19.64
CA LEU A 242 -26.85 -20.47 -20.84
C LEU A 242 -26.96 -21.97 -20.54
N ASN A 243 -26.79 -22.40 -19.29
CA ASN A 243 -26.87 -23.82 -18.90
C ASN A 243 -28.15 -24.22 -18.17
N TYR A 244 -29.05 -23.27 -17.86
CA TYR A 244 -30.32 -23.57 -17.19
C TYR A 244 -31.46 -22.69 -17.72
N PHE A 245 -31.92 -22.98 -18.94
CA PHE A 245 -33.30 -22.69 -19.35
C PHE A 245 -33.84 -23.85 -20.20
N PHE A 246 -34.25 -24.91 -19.51
CA PHE A 246 -35.56 -25.51 -19.79
C PHE A 246 -36.51 -25.04 -18.69
N THR A 247 -37.58 -24.36 -19.12
CA THR A 247 -38.86 -24.16 -18.41
C THR A 247 -38.80 -23.58 -16.99
N PHE A 248 -39.24 -22.34 -16.82
CA PHE A 248 -40.40 -22.00 -15.98
C PHE A 248 -40.76 -20.52 -16.20
N SER A 249 -42.01 -20.29 -16.63
CA SER A 249 -42.71 -19.01 -16.51
C SER A 249 -42.96 -18.73 -15.03
N ASP A 250 -42.86 -17.46 -14.64
CA ASP A 250 -43.17 -16.84 -13.33
C ASP A 250 -41.94 -16.40 -12.52
N LEU A 251 -41.51 -15.15 -12.75
CA LEU A 251 -41.04 -14.20 -11.73
C LEU A 251 -40.73 -12.85 -12.39
N THR A 252 -41.75 -12.02 -12.49
CA THR A 252 -41.63 -10.57 -12.66
C THR A 252 -41.04 -9.96 -11.39
N ASN A 253 -39.72 -10.01 -11.24
CA ASN A 253 -38.91 -9.15 -10.37
C ASN A 253 -37.45 -9.29 -10.82
N VAL A 254 -37.10 -8.64 -11.92
CA VAL A 254 -35.68 -8.43 -12.28
C VAL A 254 -35.14 -7.40 -11.30
N VAL A 255 -34.52 -7.89 -10.21
CA VAL A 255 -33.63 -7.06 -9.40
C VAL A 255 -32.46 -6.73 -10.31
N GLU A 256 -32.30 -5.45 -10.68
CA GLU A 256 -31.03 -4.97 -11.24
C GLU A 256 -29.97 -5.19 -10.16
N ASP A 257 -29.19 -6.28 -10.27
CA ASP A 257 -28.14 -6.60 -9.31
C ASP A 257 -27.06 -5.51 -9.36
N LYS A 258 -27.09 -4.64 -8.34
CA LYS A 258 -26.13 -3.54 -8.17
C LYS A 258 -24.77 -4.10 -7.75
N ILE A 259 -23.71 -3.61 -8.41
CA ILE A 259 -22.32 -3.90 -8.04
C ILE A 259 -22.11 -3.60 -6.55
N ARG A 260 -21.63 -4.60 -5.80
CA ARG A 260 -21.36 -4.49 -4.36
C ARG A 260 -20.13 -3.62 -4.09
N PHE A 261 -20.16 -2.89 -2.98
CA PHE A 261 -19.09 -1.99 -2.56
C PHE A 261 -19.01 -1.90 -1.04
N HIS A 262 -17.83 -1.54 -0.55
CA HIS A 262 -17.59 -1.19 0.83
C HIS A 262 -17.96 0.28 1.04
N CYS A 263 -18.64 0.58 2.14
CA CYS A 263 -19.19 1.90 2.40
C CYS A 263 -18.76 2.36 3.79
N MET A 264 -18.18 3.55 3.88
CA MET A 264 -18.18 4.27 5.15
C MET A 264 -19.52 4.99 5.29
N ASP A 265 -19.93 5.31 6.52
CA ASP A 265 -21.25 5.86 6.85
C ASP A 265 -21.88 6.80 5.78
N ASP A 266 -23.19 6.70 5.59
CA ASP A 266 -23.94 7.37 4.53
C ASP A 266 -23.85 8.91 4.57
N THR A 267 -23.45 9.47 5.71
CA THR A 267 -23.19 10.90 5.93
C THR A 267 -21.93 11.41 5.19
N GLN A 268 -21.06 10.53 4.73
CA GLN A 268 -19.68 10.85 4.29
C GLN A 268 -19.52 11.17 2.80
N ARG A 269 -20.62 11.36 2.06
CA ARG A 269 -20.65 11.42 0.57
C ARG A 269 -19.98 12.63 -0.08
N THR A 270 -19.47 13.60 0.69
CA THR A 270 -18.93 14.86 0.16
C THR A 270 -17.51 15.19 0.61
N LEU A 271 -16.89 14.32 1.42
CA LEU A 271 -15.56 14.56 1.97
C LEU A 271 -14.49 13.71 1.25
N PRO A 272 -13.27 14.23 1.07
CA PRO A 272 -12.20 13.51 0.38
C PRO A 272 -11.95 12.16 1.03
N SER A 273 -11.88 11.11 0.20
CA SER A 273 -11.53 9.77 0.63
C SER A 273 -10.25 9.35 -0.08
N GLY A 274 -9.29 8.86 0.68
CA GLY A 274 -8.01 8.37 0.17
C GLY A 274 -7.96 6.85 0.26
N PHE A 275 -7.28 6.19 -0.67
CA PHE A 275 -7.04 4.75 -0.59
C PHE A 275 -5.57 4.50 -0.88
N ALA A 276 -4.92 3.67 -0.08
CA ALA A 276 -3.51 3.33 -0.27
C ALA A 276 -3.30 1.85 0.03
N ILE A 277 -2.50 1.17 -0.80
CA ILE A 277 -2.18 -0.24 -0.67
C ILE A 277 -0.69 -0.44 -0.40
N HIS A 278 -0.36 -1.53 0.28
CA HIS A 278 1.01 -1.96 0.48
C HIS A 278 1.12 -3.50 0.46
N PRO A 279 2.17 -4.08 -0.16
CA PRO A 279 3.05 -3.44 -1.14
C PRO A 279 2.30 -3.01 -2.41
N LYS A 280 2.81 -2.00 -3.13
CA LYS A 280 2.41 -1.82 -4.54
C LYS A 280 3.02 -2.97 -5.33
N THR A 281 2.30 -3.51 -6.31
CA THR A 281 2.73 -4.70 -7.05
C THR A 281 3.99 -4.42 -7.86
N VAL A 282 5.14 -4.63 -7.23
CA VAL A 282 6.48 -4.49 -7.77
C VAL A 282 7.11 -5.88 -7.69
N ASN A 283 7.73 -6.34 -8.78
CA ASN A 283 8.36 -7.66 -8.86
C ASN A 283 7.42 -8.84 -8.53
N GLY A 284 6.13 -8.72 -8.84
CA GLY A 284 5.14 -9.79 -8.66
C GLY A 284 4.70 -10.03 -7.22
N THR A 285 5.10 -9.18 -6.26
CA THR A 285 4.56 -9.28 -4.88
C THR A 285 3.17 -8.62 -4.83
N PRO A 286 2.10 -9.36 -4.54
CA PRO A 286 0.76 -8.81 -4.49
C PRO A 286 0.55 -7.94 -3.25
N PRO A 287 -0.39 -6.97 -3.29
CA PRO A 287 -0.74 -6.19 -2.12
C PRO A 287 -1.41 -7.07 -1.06
N THR A 288 -1.09 -6.82 0.21
CA THR A 288 -1.59 -7.62 1.34
C THR A 288 -2.41 -6.80 2.32
N GLN A 289 -2.20 -5.50 2.34
CA GLN A 289 -2.84 -4.57 3.27
C GLN A 289 -3.19 -3.25 2.58
N TYR A 290 -4.17 -2.57 3.15
CA TYR A 290 -4.60 -1.27 2.68
C TYR A 290 -5.00 -0.36 3.85
N CYS A 291 -5.00 0.93 3.57
CA CYS A 291 -5.64 1.95 4.38
C CYS A 291 -6.66 2.70 3.52
N TRP A 292 -7.87 2.86 4.06
CA TRP A 292 -8.95 3.60 3.43
C TRP A 292 -9.36 4.77 4.32
N LEU A 293 -8.99 5.99 3.91
CA LEU A 293 -9.28 7.23 4.60
C LEU A 293 -10.69 7.73 4.26
N GLY A 294 -11.44 8.13 5.29
CA GLY A 294 -12.74 8.78 5.15
C GLY A 294 -12.90 9.94 6.13
N ALA A 295 -14.13 10.43 6.25
CA ALA A 295 -14.46 11.65 6.97
C ALA A 295 -14.41 11.55 8.49
N HIS A 296 -14.73 10.38 9.03
CA HIS A 296 -14.81 10.14 10.48
C HIS A 296 -13.63 9.34 11.02
N GLY A 297 -12.77 8.85 10.13
CA GLY A 297 -11.65 8.00 10.47
C GLY A 297 -11.03 7.36 9.25
N PHE A 298 -10.21 6.35 9.48
CA PHE A 298 -9.62 5.52 8.45
C PHE A 298 -9.73 4.04 8.83
N THR A 299 -9.96 3.19 7.83
CA THR A 299 -10.06 1.74 8.00
C THR A 299 -8.76 1.10 7.55
N ILE A 300 -8.15 0.31 8.44
CA ILE A 300 -7.02 -0.55 8.10
C ILE A 300 -7.59 -1.93 7.74
N GLY A 301 -7.19 -2.48 6.60
CA GLY A 301 -7.69 -3.78 6.17
C GLY A 301 -6.65 -4.61 5.42
N LYS A 302 -7.09 -5.80 5.00
CA LYS A 302 -6.27 -6.77 4.26
C LYS A 302 -6.84 -7.01 2.88
N ILE A 303 -5.96 -7.31 1.94
CA ILE A 303 -6.33 -7.70 0.58
C ILE A 303 -6.16 -9.21 0.44
N ASN A 304 -7.26 -9.90 0.17
CA ASN A 304 -7.27 -11.33 -0.12
C ASN A 304 -7.30 -11.56 -1.63
N ILE A 305 -6.13 -11.64 -2.25
CA ILE A 305 -6.00 -11.93 -3.68
C ILE A 305 -6.58 -13.28 -4.10
N THR A 306 -6.80 -14.22 -3.17
CA THR A 306 -7.33 -15.56 -3.51
C THR A 306 -8.85 -15.58 -3.65
N ALA A 307 -9.54 -14.55 -3.18
CA ALA A 307 -10.99 -14.44 -3.31
C ALA A 307 -11.39 -14.35 -4.79
N GLN A 308 -12.48 -15.01 -5.18
CA GLN A 308 -12.92 -15.06 -6.59
C GLN A 308 -13.63 -13.77 -7.01
N ASP A 309 -14.46 -13.21 -6.13
CA ASP A 309 -15.18 -11.97 -6.34
C ASP A 309 -14.40 -10.76 -5.81
N GLY A 310 -14.44 -9.64 -6.54
CA GLY A 310 -13.72 -8.43 -6.14
C GLY A 310 -14.15 -7.87 -4.78
N TYR A 311 -15.45 -7.95 -4.44
CA TYR A 311 -15.94 -7.52 -3.13
C TYR A 311 -15.23 -8.25 -1.98
N SER A 312 -15.17 -9.58 -2.02
CA SER A 312 -14.53 -10.37 -0.95
C SER A 312 -13.00 -10.29 -0.95
N MET A 313 -12.38 -9.64 -1.95
CA MET A 313 -10.94 -9.34 -1.90
C MET A 313 -10.61 -8.27 -0.85
N ILE A 314 -11.55 -7.38 -0.54
CA ILE A 314 -11.36 -6.32 0.44
C ILE A 314 -11.87 -6.81 1.80
N ILE A 315 -10.94 -7.08 2.72
CA ILE A 315 -11.27 -7.50 4.08
C ILE A 315 -11.08 -6.30 5.00
N GLU A 316 -12.18 -5.74 5.47
CA GLU A 316 -12.17 -4.66 6.46
C GLU A 316 -11.62 -5.15 7.80
N GLY A 317 -10.74 -4.35 8.39
CA GLY A 317 -10.20 -4.55 9.73
C GLY A 317 -10.62 -3.40 10.66
N PRO A 318 -9.75 -2.97 11.59
CA PRO A 318 -10.11 -1.93 12.54
C PRO A 318 -10.31 -0.57 11.86
N HIS A 319 -11.38 0.12 12.26
CA HIS A 319 -11.64 1.52 11.91
C HIS A 319 -11.17 2.42 13.06
N VAL A 320 -10.26 3.34 12.75
CA VAL A 320 -9.70 4.31 13.70
C VAL A 320 -10.34 5.66 13.46
N GLN A 321 -11.05 6.18 14.46
CA GLN A 321 -11.72 7.48 14.36
C GLN A 321 -10.72 8.63 14.39
N HIS A 322 -11.00 9.68 13.62
CA HIS A 322 -10.23 10.92 13.66
C HIS A 322 -10.37 11.59 15.03
N ARG A 323 -9.31 12.28 15.45
CA ARG A 323 -9.31 13.06 16.68
C ARG A 323 -10.30 14.22 16.55
N LEU A 324 -11.08 14.46 17.59
CA LEU A 324 -11.92 15.66 17.71
C LEU A 324 -11.11 16.78 18.35
N VAL A 325 -10.91 17.87 17.62
CA VAL A 325 -10.23 19.09 18.09
C VAL A 325 -11.24 20.24 18.00
N ASN A 326 -11.58 20.84 19.15
CA ASN A 326 -12.56 21.93 19.24
C ASN A 326 -13.91 21.62 18.54
N GLY A 327 -14.37 20.37 18.65
CA GLY A 327 -15.62 19.90 18.05
C GLY A 327 -15.58 19.67 16.53
N ARG A 328 -14.40 19.70 15.91
CA ARG A 328 -14.20 19.35 14.50
C ARG A 328 -13.26 18.16 14.38
N TYR A 329 -13.50 17.31 13.38
CA TYR A 329 -12.56 16.24 13.05
C TYR A 329 -11.28 16.83 12.49
N ASP A 330 -10.15 16.41 13.07
CA ASP A 330 -8.83 16.67 12.53
C ASP A 330 -8.58 15.67 11.40
N ASN A 331 -8.73 16.12 10.16
CA ASN A 331 -8.67 15.27 8.97
C ASN A 331 -7.28 15.36 8.33
N PRO A 332 -6.64 14.22 8.01
CA PRO A 332 -5.41 14.23 7.25
C PRO A 332 -5.67 14.69 5.82
N LEU A 333 -4.69 15.42 5.27
CA LEU A 333 -4.59 15.81 3.87
C LEU A 333 -4.30 14.61 2.96
N ASP A 334 -3.53 13.63 3.45
CA ASP A 334 -3.06 12.51 2.64
C ASP A 334 -2.68 11.29 3.47
N ILE A 335 -2.59 10.12 2.82
CA ILE A 335 -2.22 8.84 3.44
C ILE A 335 -1.15 8.08 2.66
N ALA A 336 -0.30 7.36 3.40
CA ALA A 336 0.61 6.37 2.84
C ALA A 336 0.65 5.13 3.75
N VAL A 337 1.01 3.98 3.18
CA VAL A 337 1.08 2.71 3.91
C VAL A 337 2.46 2.09 3.70
N THR A 338 3.08 1.65 4.80
CA THR A 338 4.34 0.90 4.83
C THR A 338 4.10 -0.52 5.32
N GLU A 339 5.17 -1.27 5.59
CA GLU A 339 5.05 -2.65 6.05
C GLU A 339 4.30 -2.74 7.39
N TYR A 340 4.53 -1.79 8.30
CA TYR A 340 3.98 -1.83 9.66
C TYR A 340 3.17 -0.59 10.07
N HIS A 341 3.13 0.46 9.24
CA HIS A 341 2.54 1.74 9.61
C HIS A 341 1.62 2.33 8.53
N VAL A 342 0.60 3.06 8.97
CA VAL A 342 -0.10 4.07 8.17
C VAL A 342 0.49 5.42 8.52
N LEU A 343 0.92 6.17 7.51
CA LEU A 343 1.29 7.56 7.66
C LEU A 343 0.09 8.45 7.31
N LEU A 344 -0.13 9.46 8.15
CA LEU A 344 -1.20 10.44 8.05
C LEU A 344 -0.54 11.82 7.99
N LEU A 345 -0.70 12.51 6.87
CA LEU A 345 -0.21 13.89 6.72
C LEU A 345 -1.32 14.86 7.11
N TYR A 346 -1.07 15.71 8.09
CA TYR A 346 -1.94 16.81 8.49
C TYR A 346 -1.38 18.15 8.00
N SER A 347 -2.12 19.23 8.21
CA SER A 347 -1.66 20.58 7.84
C SER A 347 -0.44 21.07 8.62
N ASP A 348 -0.13 20.44 9.76
CA ASP A 348 0.89 20.87 10.72
C ASP A 348 1.85 19.75 11.17
N ARG A 349 1.59 18.49 10.81
CA ARG A 349 2.38 17.34 11.26
C ARG A 349 2.23 16.11 10.37
N LEU A 350 3.20 15.21 10.49
CA LEU A 350 3.18 13.86 9.96
C LEU A 350 3.08 12.88 11.13
N GLU A 351 2.04 12.06 11.15
CA GLU A 351 1.85 11.00 12.15
C GLU A 351 2.05 9.62 11.51
N ALA A 352 2.58 8.66 12.27
CA ALA A 352 2.59 7.25 11.90
C ALA A 352 1.87 6.40 12.95
N VAL A 353 0.86 5.66 12.50
CA VAL A 353 0.02 4.77 13.31
C VAL A 353 0.35 3.33 12.98
N SER A 354 0.58 2.50 13.99
CA SER A 354 0.89 1.08 13.79
C SER A 354 -0.32 0.32 13.25
N LEU A 355 -0.08 -0.48 12.20
CA LEU A 355 -1.07 -1.40 11.63
C LEU A 355 -1.48 -2.52 12.60
N LEU A 356 -0.65 -2.80 13.61
CA LEU A 356 -0.84 -3.92 14.55
C LEU A 356 -1.70 -3.57 15.76
N ASN A 357 -1.55 -2.37 16.32
CA ASN A 357 -2.23 -1.95 17.56
C ASN A 357 -2.90 -0.57 17.51
N GLN A 358 -2.89 0.08 16.34
CA GLN A 358 -3.56 1.37 16.08
C GLN A 358 -3.08 2.52 16.99
N LYS A 359 -1.89 2.39 17.60
CA LYS A 359 -1.28 3.48 18.38
C LYS A 359 -0.39 4.34 17.48
N CYS A 360 -0.41 5.65 17.72
CA CYS A 360 0.57 6.58 17.15
C CYS A 360 1.94 6.28 17.76
N VAL A 361 2.92 5.99 16.91
CA VAL A 361 4.30 5.63 17.32
C VAL A 361 5.34 6.65 16.88
N TYR A 362 4.95 7.58 16.01
CA TYR A 362 5.81 8.64 15.50
C TYR A 362 4.95 9.86 15.15
N GLU A 363 5.45 11.04 15.51
CA GLU A 363 4.84 12.32 15.20
C GLU A 363 5.96 13.34 14.97
N GLU A 364 5.93 14.03 13.83
CA GLU A 364 6.88 15.08 13.49
C GLU A 364 6.12 16.31 12.97
N PRO A 365 6.40 17.52 13.47
CA PRO A 365 5.78 18.73 12.94
C PRO A 365 6.26 19.01 11.50
N VAL A 366 5.32 19.35 10.62
CA VAL A 366 5.58 19.60 9.19
C VAL A 366 4.92 20.92 8.80
N GLY A 367 5.60 21.71 7.96
CA GLY A 367 5.18 23.07 7.65
C GLY A 367 5.63 24.02 8.75
N MET A 368 6.58 24.90 8.43
CA MET A 368 6.96 25.98 9.36
C MET A 368 5.97 27.14 9.17
N HIS A 369 5.94 28.12 10.08
CA HIS A 369 4.93 29.18 10.18
C HIS A 369 4.53 29.92 8.88
N THR A 370 5.31 29.84 7.81
CA THR A 370 5.05 30.48 6.51
C THR A 370 4.77 29.53 5.35
N SER A 371 4.96 28.21 5.51
CA SER A 371 4.81 27.24 4.42
C SER A 371 3.57 26.37 4.59
N GLN A 372 2.75 26.29 3.54
CA GLN A 372 1.56 25.46 3.55
C GLN A 372 1.91 24.03 3.10
N VAL A 373 1.59 23.04 3.94
CA VAL A 373 1.65 21.62 3.58
C VAL A 373 0.69 21.33 2.43
N LYS A 374 1.16 20.65 1.39
CA LYS A 374 0.40 20.41 0.15
C LYS A 374 0.02 18.94 -0.06
N GLY A 375 0.92 18.01 0.23
CA GLY A 375 0.62 16.59 0.04
C GLY A 375 1.78 15.65 0.39
N MET A 376 1.49 14.36 0.32
CA MET A 376 2.43 13.27 0.57
C MET A 376 2.33 12.23 -0.55
N PHE A 377 3.39 11.47 -0.79
CA PHE A 377 3.28 10.24 -1.57
C PHE A 377 4.39 9.28 -1.18
N ARG A 378 4.25 8.01 -1.53
CA ARG A 378 5.29 6.99 -1.38
C ARG A 378 5.77 6.56 -2.76
N ASP A 379 7.09 6.57 -2.97
CA ASP A 379 7.68 5.96 -4.16
C ASP A 379 7.60 4.43 -4.01
N PRO A 380 6.88 3.72 -4.90
CA PRO A 380 6.68 2.28 -4.77
C PRO A 380 7.96 1.46 -4.93
N ILE A 381 9.00 2.00 -5.57
CA ILE A 381 10.26 1.29 -5.82
C ILE A 381 11.28 1.60 -4.73
N THR A 382 11.49 2.89 -4.41
CA THR A 382 12.48 3.27 -3.39
C THR A 382 11.94 3.15 -1.96
N GLU A 383 10.63 2.94 -1.82
CA GLU A 383 9.90 2.85 -0.55
C GLU A 383 9.97 4.10 0.33
N MET A 384 10.56 5.17 -0.19
CA MET A 384 10.69 6.46 0.47
C MET A 384 9.35 7.19 0.47
N ILE A 385 9.05 7.84 1.59
CA ILE A 385 7.91 8.74 1.71
C ILE A 385 8.38 10.16 1.41
N TRP A 386 7.61 10.90 0.64
CA TRP A 386 7.90 12.27 0.26
C TRP A 386 6.78 13.16 0.75
N VAL A 387 7.12 14.25 1.41
CA VAL A 387 6.19 15.26 1.89
C VAL A 387 6.61 16.60 1.33
N TYR A 388 5.67 17.36 0.81
CA TYR A 388 5.97 18.65 0.20
C TYR A 388 5.04 19.75 0.69
N THR A 389 5.62 20.94 0.80
CA THR A 389 4.94 22.19 1.06
C THR A 389 4.92 23.02 -0.23
N ASP A 390 4.38 24.23 -0.16
CA ASP A 390 4.50 25.22 -1.25
C ASP A 390 5.93 25.70 -1.54
N SER A 391 6.91 25.37 -0.70
CA SER A 391 8.26 25.93 -0.75
C SER A 391 9.38 24.92 -0.56
N SER A 392 9.08 23.73 -0.02
CA SER A 392 10.09 22.72 0.31
C SER A 392 9.59 21.30 0.08
N VAL A 393 10.54 20.38 -0.13
CA VAL A 393 10.28 18.93 -0.25
C VAL A 393 11.18 18.18 0.71
N SER A 394 10.58 17.37 1.58
CA SER A 394 11.27 16.48 2.51
C SER A 394 11.05 15.02 2.11
N ARG A 395 12.08 14.21 2.28
CA ARG A 395 12.05 12.76 2.06
C ARG A 395 12.26 12.04 3.38
N TYR A 396 11.37 11.12 3.71
CA TYR A 396 11.38 10.29 4.90
C TYR A 396 11.73 8.85 4.53
N GLN A 397 12.75 8.32 5.21
CA GLN A 397 13.17 6.93 5.06
C GLN A 397 12.67 6.10 6.25
N PRO A 398 12.00 4.96 6.01
CA PRO A 398 11.80 3.91 7.01
C PRO A 398 13.11 3.49 7.68
N ASN A 399 13.16 3.52 9.01
CA ASN A 399 14.34 3.15 9.79
C ASN A 399 13.97 2.07 10.80
N GLU A 400 14.30 0.82 10.45
CA GLU A 400 14.03 -0.37 11.27
C GLU A 400 12.59 -0.40 11.81
N GLU A 401 11.58 -0.26 10.93
CA GLU A 401 10.17 -0.22 11.33
C GLU A 401 9.71 -1.44 12.16
N ASN A 402 10.40 -2.57 12.01
CA ASN A 402 10.14 -3.81 12.72
C ASN A 402 10.75 -3.89 14.13
N ARG A 403 11.61 -2.92 14.53
CA ARG A 403 12.40 -2.99 15.78
C ARG A 403 11.56 -3.16 17.05
N ASN A 404 10.35 -2.62 17.06
CA ASN A 404 9.43 -2.67 18.21
C ASN A 404 8.22 -3.59 17.97
N VAL A 405 8.14 -4.27 16.83
CA VAL A 405 7.00 -5.14 16.48
C VAL A 405 6.91 -6.35 17.40
N TRP A 406 8.05 -6.89 17.86
CA TRP A 406 8.07 -8.00 18.80
C TRP A 406 7.41 -7.65 20.14
N ALA A 407 7.54 -6.40 20.60
CA ALA A 407 6.94 -5.94 21.84
C ALA A 407 5.40 -5.93 21.73
N ILE A 408 4.87 -5.57 20.57
CA ILE A 408 3.43 -5.62 20.29
C ILE A 408 2.95 -7.08 20.30
N TYR A 409 3.67 -8.00 19.64
CA TYR A 409 3.30 -9.43 19.69
C TYR A 409 3.40 -10.02 21.10
N LEU A 410 4.38 -9.56 21.89
CA LEU A 410 4.54 -9.95 23.28
C LEU A 410 3.35 -9.49 24.14
N GLU A 411 2.88 -8.25 23.96
CA GLU A 411 1.68 -7.72 24.61
C GLU A 411 0.41 -8.47 24.20
N GLN A 412 0.30 -8.86 22.92
CA GLN A 412 -0.79 -9.70 22.41
C GLN A 412 -0.71 -11.16 22.89
N GLY A 413 0.41 -11.57 23.50
CA GLY A 413 0.65 -12.93 23.95
C GLY A 413 0.99 -13.92 22.83
N ASP A 414 1.36 -13.44 21.65
CA ASP A 414 1.86 -14.24 20.53
C ASP A 414 3.39 -14.41 20.62
N PHE A 415 3.80 -15.24 21.58
CA PHE A 415 5.23 -15.52 21.85
C PHE A 415 5.93 -16.16 20.65
N LYS A 416 5.22 -16.92 19.82
CA LYS A 416 5.79 -17.57 18.64
C LYS A 416 6.30 -16.53 17.63
N LYS A 417 5.47 -15.54 17.28
CA LYS A 417 5.89 -14.45 16.40
C LYS A 417 6.94 -13.56 17.03
N ALA A 418 6.79 -13.22 18.32
CA ALA A 418 7.77 -12.41 19.04
C ALA A 418 9.17 -13.08 19.09
N LYS A 419 9.25 -14.38 19.37
CA LYS A 419 10.51 -15.15 19.37
C LYS A 419 11.16 -15.19 17.99
N LYS A 420 10.36 -15.39 16.93
CA LYS A 420 10.86 -15.42 15.55
C LYS A 420 11.57 -14.13 15.15
N ILE A 421 11.05 -12.98 15.59
CA ILE A 421 11.65 -11.66 15.32
C ILE A 421 12.88 -11.47 16.21
N THR A 422 12.72 -11.64 17.52
CA THR A 422 13.79 -11.34 18.49
C THR A 422 15.01 -12.24 18.36
N SER A 423 14.86 -13.48 17.88
CA SER A 423 16.01 -14.37 17.65
C SER A 423 16.94 -13.86 16.55
N GLN A 424 16.41 -13.09 15.59
CA GLN A 424 17.15 -12.52 14.47
C GLN A 424 17.76 -11.15 14.79
N LEU A 425 17.37 -10.52 15.91
CA LEU A 425 17.94 -9.25 16.32
C LEU A 425 19.42 -9.40 16.72
N LYS A 426 20.18 -8.34 16.45
CA LYS A 426 21.58 -8.21 16.87
C LYS A 426 21.67 -8.15 18.40
N ASP A 427 20.83 -7.32 19.00
CA ASP A 427 20.62 -7.29 20.44
C ASP A 427 19.79 -8.51 20.87
N LYS A 428 20.29 -9.24 21.87
CA LYS A 428 19.64 -10.43 22.41
C LYS A 428 18.73 -10.11 23.59
N ASP A 429 18.80 -8.92 24.18
CA ASP A 429 17.99 -8.55 25.34
C ASP A 429 16.47 -8.68 25.09
N PRO A 430 15.91 -8.25 23.94
CA PRO A 430 14.51 -8.51 23.61
C PRO A 430 14.14 -10.00 23.59
N HIS A 431 15.03 -10.85 23.07
CA HIS A 431 14.79 -12.29 23.01
C HIS A 431 14.72 -12.89 24.41
N GLN A 432 15.63 -12.46 25.29
CA GLN A 432 15.67 -12.85 26.68
C GLN A 432 14.40 -12.43 27.43
N LEU A 433 13.89 -11.22 27.17
CA LEU A 433 12.64 -10.74 27.76
C LEU A 433 11.44 -11.57 27.30
N VAL A 434 11.37 -11.94 26.02
CA VAL A 434 10.27 -12.77 25.47
C VAL A 434 10.26 -14.15 26.13
N LEU A 435 11.42 -14.82 26.25
CA LEU A 435 11.54 -16.13 26.92
C LEU A 435 11.06 -16.07 28.37
N LYS A 436 11.48 -15.04 29.12
CA LYS A 436 11.09 -14.85 30.53
C LYS A 436 9.59 -14.64 30.68
N LYS A 437 8.99 -13.75 29.88
CA LYS A 437 7.53 -13.51 29.93
C LYS A 437 6.71 -14.72 29.49
N GLU A 438 7.22 -15.53 28.56
CA GLU A 438 6.56 -16.77 28.15
C GLU A 438 6.59 -17.80 29.29
N ALA A 439 7.73 -17.96 29.96
CA ALA A 439 7.87 -18.82 31.13
C ALA A 439 6.96 -18.35 32.28
N ASP A 440 6.93 -17.05 32.57
CA ASP A 440 6.06 -16.47 33.60
C ASP A 440 4.57 -16.74 33.28
N LYS A 441 4.16 -16.61 32.00
CA LYS A 441 2.80 -16.93 31.57
C LYS A 441 2.47 -18.41 31.75
N LEU A 442 3.39 -19.31 31.41
CA LEU A 442 3.22 -20.75 31.61
C LEU A 442 3.07 -21.08 33.10
N ILE A 443 3.93 -20.52 33.96
CA ILE A 443 3.90 -20.75 35.41
C ILE A 443 2.61 -20.19 36.04
N ALA A 444 2.10 -19.07 35.53
CA ALA A 444 0.85 -18.46 35.98
C ALA A 444 -0.40 -19.22 35.53
N GLN A 445 -0.31 -20.14 34.55
CA GLN A 445 -1.45 -20.96 34.16
C GLN A 445 -1.82 -21.93 35.29
N ASN A 446 -3.02 -21.78 35.83
CA ASN A 446 -3.59 -22.74 36.74
C ASN A 446 -4.41 -23.76 35.97
N ASN A 447 -4.21 -25.05 36.25
CA ASN A 447 -4.90 -26.14 35.58
C ASN A 447 -5.09 -27.30 36.56
N ASP A 448 -6.30 -27.85 36.66
CA ASP A 448 -6.62 -28.88 37.67
C ASP A 448 -6.01 -30.25 37.33
N ALA A 449 -5.63 -30.46 36.06
CA ALA A 449 -5.02 -31.69 35.59
C ALA A 449 -3.51 -31.70 35.87
N LYS A 450 -3.10 -32.46 36.89
CA LYS A 450 -1.69 -32.64 37.30
C LYS A 450 -0.73 -32.93 36.14
N TYR A 451 -1.09 -33.82 35.21
CA TYR A 451 -0.24 -34.16 34.07
C TYR A 451 0.05 -32.96 33.14
N ILE A 452 -0.94 -32.08 32.96
CA ILE A 452 -0.79 -30.89 32.13
C ILE A 452 0.13 -29.87 32.83
N LEU A 453 -0.02 -29.71 34.15
CA LEU A 453 0.86 -28.85 34.95
C LEU A 453 2.32 -29.29 34.86
N VAL A 454 2.62 -30.58 34.95
CA VAL A 454 3.99 -31.10 34.80
C VAL A 454 4.58 -30.70 33.45
N THR A 455 3.85 -30.88 32.34
CA THR A 455 4.32 -30.47 31.01
C THR A 455 4.53 -28.95 30.90
N ILE A 456 3.64 -28.15 31.51
CA ILE A 456 3.75 -26.69 31.53
C ILE A 456 5.01 -26.24 32.29
N TYR A 457 5.27 -26.80 33.47
CA TYR A 457 6.44 -26.44 34.26
C TYR A 457 7.75 -26.91 33.63
N VAL A 458 7.75 -28.08 32.96
CA VAL A 458 8.90 -28.55 32.16
C VAL A 458 9.17 -27.60 31.00
N GLY A 459 8.14 -27.16 30.26
CA GLY A 459 8.30 -26.19 29.18
C GLY A 459 8.79 -24.82 29.67
N ALA A 460 8.29 -24.35 30.82
CA ALA A 460 8.78 -23.12 31.45
C ALA A 460 10.25 -23.24 31.89
N ALA A 461 10.65 -24.40 32.41
CA ALA A 461 12.03 -24.69 32.79
C ALA A 461 12.98 -24.68 31.59
N GLU A 462 12.56 -25.24 30.45
CA GLU A 462 13.34 -25.20 29.21
C GLU A 462 13.56 -23.76 28.71
N LEU A 463 12.52 -22.93 28.71
CA LEU A 463 12.62 -21.53 28.33
C LEU A 463 13.52 -20.71 29.27
N LEU A 464 13.41 -20.92 30.58
CA LEU A 464 14.27 -20.26 31.56
C LEU A 464 15.72 -20.75 31.47
N ALA A 465 15.93 -22.03 31.13
CA ALA A 465 17.27 -22.56 30.92
C ALA A 465 17.96 -21.92 29.71
N GLU A 466 17.22 -21.62 28.64
CA GLU A 466 17.70 -20.85 27.49
C GLU A 466 17.92 -19.36 27.81
N SER A 467 17.33 -18.87 28.89
CA SER A 467 17.41 -17.46 29.26
C SER A 467 18.73 -17.08 29.97
N THR A 468 19.09 -15.81 29.94
CA THR A 468 20.23 -15.22 30.68
C THR A 468 19.88 -14.84 32.11
N GLU A 469 18.80 -15.40 32.66
CA GLU A 469 18.37 -15.05 34.00
C GLU A 469 19.29 -15.63 35.09
N PRO A 470 19.56 -14.88 36.19
CA PRO A 470 20.32 -15.41 37.31
C PRO A 470 19.68 -16.69 37.85
N PHE A 471 20.54 -17.66 38.15
CA PHE A 471 20.15 -19.01 38.57
C PHE A 471 19.17 -18.99 39.75
N GLU A 472 19.43 -18.15 40.75
CA GLU A 472 18.64 -18.04 41.97
C GLU A 472 17.22 -17.55 41.66
N ILE A 473 17.08 -16.61 40.73
CA ILE A 473 15.79 -16.05 40.33
C ILE A 473 14.99 -17.11 39.56
N ALA A 474 15.62 -17.83 38.62
CA ALA A 474 14.99 -18.93 37.90
C ALA A 474 14.50 -20.04 38.84
N VAL A 475 15.35 -20.48 39.79
CA VAL A 475 15.00 -21.50 40.79
C VAL A 475 13.84 -21.02 41.68
N SER A 476 13.87 -19.77 42.13
CA SER A 476 12.85 -19.22 43.04
C SER A 476 11.42 -19.32 42.49
N ARG A 477 11.25 -19.29 41.16
CA ARG A 477 9.92 -19.44 40.52
C ARG A 477 9.31 -20.84 40.69
N PHE A 478 10.16 -21.86 40.85
CA PHE A 478 9.73 -23.25 41.05
C PHE A 478 9.68 -23.67 42.51
N LEU A 479 10.27 -22.89 43.42
CA LEU A 479 10.20 -23.12 44.86
C LEU A 479 8.79 -22.82 45.39
N SER A 480 7.92 -23.84 45.34
CA SER A 480 6.58 -23.82 45.92
C SER A 480 6.36 -25.08 46.75
N SER A 481 5.46 -25.01 47.74
CA SER A 481 5.06 -26.16 48.57
C SER A 481 4.20 -27.19 47.83
N VAL A 482 3.81 -26.90 46.58
CA VAL A 482 2.98 -27.77 45.74
C VAL A 482 3.88 -28.68 44.90
N ASP A 483 3.70 -30.01 45.03
CA ASP A 483 4.55 -31.05 44.41
C ASP A 483 4.70 -30.92 42.89
N ASP A 484 3.72 -30.32 42.20
CA ASP A 484 3.66 -30.28 40.74
C ASP A 484 4.76 -29.41 40.09
N ARG A 485 5.47 -28.58 40.87
CA ARG A 485 6.57 -27.73 40.37
C ARG A 485 7.95 -28.39 40.43
N ARG A 486 8.08 -29.53 41.13
CA ARG A 486 9.37 -30.21 41.33
C ARG A 486 9.94 -30.76 40.04
N ASP A 487 9.09 -31.26 39.14
CA ASP A 487 9.53 -31.83 37.86
C ASP A 487 10.13 -30.74 36.95
N GLY A 488 9.53 -29.54 36.93
CA GLY A 488 10.10 -28.38 36.23
C GLY A 488 11.46 -27.97 36.81
N LEU A 489 11.59 -27.91 38.14
CA LEU A 489 12.88 -27.63 38.78
C LEU A 489 13.94 -28.67 38.43
N LYS A 490 13.58 -29.96 38.48
CA LYS A 490 14.49 -31.05 38.12
C LYS A 490 14.99 -30.88 36.69
N ARG A 491 14.10 -30.64 35.72
CA ARG A 491 14.46 -30.40 34.32
C ARG A 491 15.37 -29.18 34.15
N PHE A 492 15.08 -28.08 34.83
CA PHE A 492 15.92 -26.88 34.78
C PHE A 492 17.35 -27.18 35.25
N LEU A 493 17.50 -27.89 36.38
CA LEU A 493 18.81 -28.27 36.93
C LEU A 493 19.58 -29.22 36.00
N GLU A 494 18.91 -30.19 35.38
CA GLU A 494 19.50 -31.08 34.37
C GLU A 494 20.09 -30.28 33.21
N LEU A 495 19.33 -29.34 32.64
CA LEU A 495 19.78 -28.52 31.51
C LEU A 495 20.93 -27.57 31.88
N GLN A 496 20.92 -27.02 33.09
CA GLN A 496 22.05 -26.19 33.57
C GLN A 496 23.31 -27.05 33.78
N PHE A 497 23.16 -28.27 34.29
CA PHE A 497 24.28 -29.20 34.46
C PHE A 497 24.87 -29.63 33.11
N GLU A 498 24.03 -29.93 32.11
CA GLU A 498 24.47 -30.24 30.75
C GLU A 498 25.26 -29.08 30.11
N LYS A 499 24.81 -27.83 30.31
CA LYS A 499 25.53 -26.64 29.84
C LYS A 499 26.90 -26.47 30.49
N LEU A 500 27.00 -26.74 31.78
CA LEU A 500 28.25 -26.65 32.54
C LEU A 500 29.22 -27.78 32.18
N ALA A 501 28.71 -28.99 31.93
CA ALA A 501 29.52 -30.14 31.53
C ALA A 501 30.09 -30.02 30.10
N GLY A 502 29.53 -29.14 29.26
CA GLY A 502 30.05 -28.83 27.92
C GLY A 502 31.08 -27.69 27.88
N ASP A 503 31.28 -26.96 28.98
CA ASP A 503 32.19 -25.81 29.11
C ASP A 503 33.23 -26.11 30.22
N ASP A 504 34.16 -27.03 29.92
CA ASP A 504 35.23 -27.51 30.82
C ASP A 504 36.11 -26.39 31.42
N SER A 505 35.97 -25.14 30.95
CA SER A 505 36.72 -23.98 31.42
C SER A 505 36.14 -23.26 32.64
N LYS A 506 34.86 -23.50 33.01
CA LYS A 506 34.19 -22.81 34.13
C LYS A 506 34.00 -23.65 35.39
N VAL A 507 34.23 -24.95 35.31
CA VAL A 507 34.06 -25.91 36.43
C VAL A 507 34.99 -25.61 37.62
N ILE A 508 36.05 -24.82 37.44
CA ILE A 508 37.07 -24.57 38.49
C ILE A 508 36.73 -23.37 39.41
N SER A 509 35.68 -22.57 39.15
CA SER A 509 35.40 -21.36 39.98
C SER A 509 34.36 -21.53 41.09
N LEU A 510 33.91 -22.76 41.37
CA LEU A 510 32.86 -23.03 42.37
C LEU A 510 33.22 -24.14 43.38
N ILE A 511 34.51 -24.41 43.55
CA ILE A 511 35.08 -25.04 44.77
C ILE A 511 35.90 -23.96 45.47
#